data_AF-A0AA44A4Z8-F1
#
_entry.id   AF-A0AA44A4Z8-F1
#
_cell.length_a   1.000
_cell.length_b   1.000
_cell.length_c   1.000
_cell.angle_alpha   90.00
_cell.angle_beta   90.00
_cell.angle_gamma   90.00
#
_symmetry.space_group_name_H-M   'P 1'
#
loop_
_entity.id
_entity.type
_entity.pdbx_description
1 polymer ?
#
loop_
_entity_poly.entity_id
_entity_poly.type
_entity_poly.pdbx_seq_one_letter_code
_entity_poly.pdbx_strand_id
1 'polypeptide(L)'
;MMSIAQVRSAGSAGNYYTDKDNYYVLGSMGERWAGRGAEQLGLQGSVDKDVFTRLLEGRLPDGADLSRMQDGSNKHRPGYDLTFSAPKSVSMMAMLGGDKRLIDAHNQAVDFAVRQVEALASTRVMTDGQSETV
;
A
#
# COMPACT_ATOMS: atom_id res chain seq x y z
N MET A 1 -16.41 1.72 -2.44
CA MET A 1 -15.91 1.80 -3.84
C MET A 1 -14.42 1.57 -3.80
N MET A 2 -13.83 0.94 -4.81
CA MET A 2 -12.38 0.83 -4.96
C MET A 2 -11.94 1.64 -6.19
N SER A 3 -11.02 2.57 -6.01
CA SER A 3 -10.32 3.24 -7.12
C SER A 3 -8.88 2.76 -7.19
N ILE A 4 -8.35 2.69 -8.41
CA ILE A 4 -6.99 2.24 -8.69
C ILE A 4 -6.22 3.40 -9.30
N ALA A 5 -5.08 3.75 -8.72
CA ALA A 5 -4.16 4.75 -9.27
C ALA A 5 -2.73 4.22 -9.29
N GLN A 6 -1.92 4.71 -10.22
CA GLN A 6 -0.48 4.45 -10.20
C GLN A 6 0.20 5.42 -9.24
N VAL A 7 1.07 4.90 -8.36
CA VAL A 7 1.90 5.74 -7.49
C VAL A 7 2.95 6.43 -8.34
N ARG A 8 2.93 7.77 -8.34
CA ARG A 8 3.74 8.59 -9.28
C ARG A 8 5.23 8.57 -8.98
N SER A 9 5.63 8.72 -7.73
CA SER A 9 7.04 8.69 -7.31
C SER A 9 7.16 8.30 -5.84
N ALA A 10 8.26 7.65 -5.48
CA ALA A 10 8.54 7.24 -4.10
C ALA A 10 8.57 8.42 -3.12
N GLY A 11 9.33 9.49 -3.45
CA GLY A 11 9.48 10.65 -2.56
C GLY A 11 8.18 11.42 -2.33
N SER A 12 7.37 11.66 -3.37
CA SER A 12 6.08 12.32 -3.20
C SER A 12 5.09 11.45 -2.42
N ALA A 13 5.08 10.14 -2.66
CA ALA A 13 4.17 9.20 -2.03
C ALA A 13 4.48 9.01 -0.54
N GLY A 14 5.76 8.82 -0.18
CA GLY A 14 6.16 8.68 1.21
C GLY A 14 5.75 9.87 2.08
N ASN A 15 5.83 11.09 1.54
CA ASN A 15 5.35 12.28 2.23
C ASN A 15 3.82 12.36 2.25
N TYR A 16 3.17 12.17 1.09
CA TYR A 16 1.72 12.31 0.96
C TYR A 16 0.95 11.36 1.89
N TYR A 17 1.30 10.06 1.91
CA TYR A 17 0.57 9.09 2.72
C TYR A 17 0.82 9.21 4.22
N THR A 18 1.89 9.88 4.64
CA THR A 18 2.21 10.05 6.07
C THR A 18 1.88 11.44 6.62
N ASP A 19 1.24 12.29 5.81
CA ASP A 19 0.88 13.63 6.20
C ASP A 19 -0.23 13.62 7.27
N LYS A 20 0.00 14.37 8.36
CA LYS A 20 -0.95 14.47 9.48
C LYS A 20 -2.26 15.09 9.07
N ASP A 21 -2.26 15.99 8.09
CA ASP A 21 -3.47 16.66 7.61
C ASP A 21 -4.48 15.68 7.03
N ASN A 22 -4.02 14.55 6.46
CA ASN A 22 -4.88 13.52 5.89
C ASN A 22 -5.68 12.72 6.95
N TYR A 23 -5.23 12.73 8.21
CA TYR A 23 -5.80 11.90 9.28
C TYR A 23 -6.24 12.72 10.50
N TYR A 24 -6.25 14.05 10.39
CA TYR A 24 -6.53 14.95 11.50
C TYR A 24 -7.85 14.62 12.22
N VAL A 25 -8.92 14.36 11.48
CA VAL A 25 -10.24 14.02 12.03
C VAL A 25 -10.25 12.66 12.74
N LEU A 26 -9.45 11.71 12.26
CA LEU A 26 -9.32 10.38 12.86
C LEU A 26 -8.41 10.40 14.10
N GLY A 27 -7.52 11.39 14.22
CA GLY A 27 -6.56 11.52 15.31
C GLY A 27 -5.39 10.52 15.26
N SER A 28 -5.43 9.55 14.35
CA SER A 28 -4.38 8.58 14.06
C SER A 28 -4.54 8.06 12.64
N MET A 29 -3.41 7.75 11.99
CA MET A 29 -3.39 7.13 10.67
C MET A 29 -3.74 5.64 10.73
N GLY A 30 -3.36 4.93 11.80
CA GLY A 30 -3.65 3.50 11.96
C GLY A 30 -2.98 2.62 10.90
N GLU A 31 -1.84 3.07 10.39
CA GLU A 31 -1.06 2.38 9.37
C GLU A 31 -0.59 1.01 9.83
N ARG A 32 -0.61 0.05 8.90
CA ARG A 32 -0.13 -1.29 9.15
C ARG A 32 0.36 -1.95 7.87
N TRP A 33 1.37 -2.79 8.00
CA TRP A 33 1.75 -3.73 6.95
C TRP A 33 0.66 -4.79 6.74
N ALA A 34 0.54 -5.28 5.51
CA ALA A 34 -0.41 -6.32 5.12
C ALA A 34 0.17 -7.19 4.00
N GLY A 35 -0.30 -8.44 3.92
CA GLY A 35 0.10 -9.42 2.91
C GLY A 35 1.28 -10.29 3.34
N ARG A 36 1.30 -11.53 2.84
CA ARG A 36 2.31 -12.56 3.10
C ARG A 36 3.72 -12.12 2.70
N GLY A 37 3.85 -11.27 1.69
CA GLY A 37 5.13 -10.68 1.31
C GLY A 37 5.73 -9.79 2.42
N ALA A 38 4.91 -9.00 3.11
CA ALA A 38 5.35 -8.20 4.25
C ALA A 38 5.73 -9.12 5.42
N GLU A 39 4.93 -10.15 5.70
CA GLU A 39 5.25 -11.14 6.75
C GLU A 39 6.59 -11.83 6.51
N GLN A 40 6.85 -12.25 5.27
CA GLN A 40 8.10 -12.91 4.85
C GLN A 40 9.32 -11.99 5.01
N LEU A 41 9.14 -10.68 4.82
CA LEU A 41 10.16 -9.65 5.02
C LEU A 41 10.28 -9.18 6.48
N GLY A 42 9.49 -9.75 7.39
CA GLY A 42 9.45 -9.33 8.80
C GLY A 42 8.83 -7.96 9.03
N LEU A 43 8.10 -7.42 8.06
CA LEU A 43 7.41 -6.14 8.15
C LEU A 43 6.03 -6.33 8.80
N GLN A 44 5.91 -5.91 10.06
CA GLN A 44 4.71 -6.11 10.88
C GLN A 44 4.36 -4.83 11.65
N GLY A 45 3.07 -4.63 11.92
CA GLY A 45 2.60 -3.46 12.67
C GLY A 45 2.81 -2.16 11.90
N SER A 46 3.18 -1.10 12.62
CA SER A 46 3.33 0.25 12.07
C SER A 46 4.34 0.33 10.91
N VAL A 47 4.08 1.26 10.00
CA VAL A 47 4.89 1.46 8.80
C VAL A 47 5.95 2.53 9.07
N ASP A 48 7.22 2.13 9.03
CA ASP A 48 8.34 3.07 9.04
C ASP A 48 8.43 3.80 7.68
N LYS A 49 8.50 5.13 7.73
CA LYS A 49 8.45 5.98 6.53
C LYS A 49 9.68 5.79 5.63
N ASP A 50 10.86 5.59 6.19
CA ASP A 50 12.10 5.45 5.42
C ASP A 50 12.18 4.06 4.77
N VAL A 51 11.75 3.02 5.48
CA VAL A 51 11.56 1.67 4.92
C VAL A 51 10.52 1.71 3.80
N PHE A 52 9.36 2.33 4.02
CA PHE A 52 8.32 2.45 3.01
C PHE A 52 8.79 3.19 1.76
N THR A 53 9.49 4.32 1.93
CA THR A 53 10.03 5.09 0.81
C THR A 53 11.04 4.27 0.00
N ARG A 54 11.93 3.53 0.67
CA ARG A 54 12.87 2.63 -0.01
C ARG A 54 12.18 1.47 -0.73
N LEU A 55 11.11 0.92 -0.16
CA LEU A 55 10.32 -0.12 -0.81
C LEU A 55 9.70 0.38 -2.12
N LEU A 56 9.17 1.62 -2.13
CA LEU A 56 8.68 2.28 -3.34
C LEU A 56 9.81 2.54 -4.38
N GLU A 57 11.06 2.60 -3.96
CA GLU A 57 12.22 2.69 -4.86
C GLU A 57 12.67 1.32 -5.37
N GLY A 58 12.06 0.22 -4.90
CA GLY A 58 12.45 -1.15 -5.24
C GLY A 58 13.55 -1.72 -4.35
N ARG A 59 13.84 -1.11 -3.20
CA ARG A 59 14.87 -1.57 -2.26
C ARG A 59 14.22 -2.22 -1.05
N LEU A 60 14.46 -3.52 -0.89
CA LEU A 60 13.82 -4.35 0.12
C LEU A 60 14.67 -4.41 1.40
N PRO A 61 14.05 -4.63 2.57
CA PRO A 61 14.76 -4.70 3.86
C PRO A 61 15.64 -5.95 4.01
N ASP A 62 15.43 -6.97 3.19
CA ASP A 62 16.26 -8.19 3.12
C ASP A 62 17.54 -8.01 2.28
N GLY A 63 17.73 -6.81 1.69
CA GLY A 63 18.88 -6.46 0.86
C GLY A 63 18.66 -6.67 -0.64
N ALA A 64 17.53 -7.24 -1.07
CA ALA A 64 17.21 -7.30 -2.49
C ALA A 64 16.96 -5.89 -3.07
N ASP A 65 17.40 -5.66 -4.30
CA ASP A 65 17.26 -4.38 -4.99
C ASP A 65 16.75 -4.60 -6.43
N LEU A 66 15.54 -4.10 -6.69
CA LEU A 66 14.84 -4.12 -7.97
C LEU A 66 14.90 -2.76 -8.68
N SER A 67 15.63 -1.79 -8.12
CA SER A 67 15.81 -0.48 -8.73
C SER A 67 16.56 -0.59 -10.05
N ARG A 68 16.20 0.28 -10.99
CA ARG A 68 16.85 0.35 -12.30
C ARG A 68 17.11 1.80 -12.65
N MET A 69 18.32 2.25 -12.41
CA MET A 69 18.74 3.61 -12.75
C MET A 69 19.01 3.72 -14.25
N GLN A 70 18.33 4.68 -14.90
CA GLN A 70 18.55 5.03 -16.29
C GLN A 70 18.35 6.55 -16.44
N ASP A 71 19.36 7.22 -17.01
CA ASP A 71 19.39 8.67 -17.23
C ASP A 71 19.09 9.48 -15.95
N GLY A 72 19.64 9.04 -14.81
CA GLY A 72 19.42 9.68 -13.51
C GLY A 72 18.04 9.42 -12.89
N SER A 73 17.19 8.62 -13.53
CA SER A 73 15.85 8.27 -13.04
C SER A 73 15.72 6.78 -12.73
N ASN A 74 15.08 6.44 -11.62
CA ASN A 74 14.73 5.05 -11.33
C ASN A 74 13.52 4.64 -12.18
N LYS A 75 13.66 3.58 -12.97
CA LYS A 75 12.59 3.03 -13.83
C LYS A 75 11.73 1.98 -13.12
N HIS A 76 12.11 1.57 -11.91
CA HIS A 76 11.25 0.76 -11.05
C HIS A 76 9.92 1.50 -10.82
N ARG A 77 8.80 0.83 -11.07
CA ARG A 77 7.48 1.41 -10.82
C ARG A 77 7.20 1.34 -9.31
N PRO A 78 6.89 2.46 -8.64
CA PRO A 78 6.73 2.45 -7.18
C PRO A 78 5.62 1.54 -6.66
N GLY A 79 4.56 1.36 -7.43
CA GLY A 79 3.44 0.50 -7.08
C GLY A 79 2.10 1.08 -7.52
N TYR A 80 1.04 0.56 -6.92
CA TYR A 80 -0.34 0.96 -7.15
C TYR A 80 -0.99 1.36 -5.83
N ASP A 81 -1.83 2.39 -5.89
CA ASP A 81 -2.72 2.80 -4.80
C ASP A 81 -4.10 2.20 -5.06
N LEU A 82 -4.56 1.40 -4.11
CA LEU A 82 -5.90 0.82 -4.07
C LEU A 82 -6.68 1.50 -2.95
N THR A 83 -7.41 2.55 -3.29
CA THR A 83 -8.15 3.34 -2.31
C THR A 83 -9.54 2.75 -2.09
N PHE A 84 -9.81 2.29 -0.87
CA PHE A 84 -11.11 1.75 -0.46
C PHE A 84 -11.95 2.82 0.25
N SER A 85 -12.88 3.43 -0.48
CA SER A 85 -13.75 4.48 0.08
C SER A 85 -15.04 3.89 0.64
N ALA A 86 -15.28 4.10 1.94
CA ALA A 86 -16.55 3.75 2.59
C ALA A 86 -17.71 4.59 2.02
N PRO A 87 -18.97 4.08 2.08
CA PRO A 87 -20.14 4.90 1.78
C PRO A 87 -20.21 6.13 2.68
N LYS A 88 -20.68 7.26 2.14
CA LYS A 88 -20.65 8.55 2.84
C LYS A 88 -21.35 8.52 4.20
N SER A 89 -22.47 7.81 4.31
CA SER A 89 -23.20 7.62 5.58
C SER A 89 -22.36 6.93 6.65
N VAL A 90 -21.59 5.89 6.28
CA VAL A 90 -20.67 5.19 7.18
C VAL A 90 -19.58 6.14 7.66
N SER A 91 -18.96 6.90 6.75
CA SER A 91 -17.93 7.88 7.13
C SER A 91 -18.45 8.94 8.09
N MET A 92 -19.67 9.47 7.86
CA MET A 92 -20.27 10.45 8.76
C MET A 92 -20.49 9.88 10.16
N MET A 93 -21.06 8.68 10.26
CA MET A 93 -21.31 8.05 11.57
C MET A 93 -20.01 7.68 12.30
N ALA A 94 -18.99 7.24 11.57
CA ALA A 94 -17.69 6.90 12.14
C ALA A 94 -16.93 8.13 12.66
N MET A 95 -16.81 9.18 11.83
CA MET A 95 -15.91 10.30 12.08
C MET A 95 -16.58 11.47 12.82
N LEU A 96 -17.83 11.81 12.46
CA LEU A 96 -18.58 12.90 13.10
C LEU A 96 -19.48 12.38 14.21
N GLY A 97 -20.09 11.21 14.01
CA GLY A 97 -20.90 10.53 15.02
C GLY A 97 -20.08 9.83 16.10
N GLY A 98 -18.77 9.65 15.90
CA GLY A 98 -17.85 9.05 16.86
C GLY A 98 -17.98 7.54 17.04
N ASP A 99 -18.75 6.83 16.19
CA ASP A 99 -18.91 5.37 16.30
C ASP A 99 -17.68 4.63 15.76
N LYS A 100 -16.71 4.42 16.65
CA LYS A 100 -15.43 3.77 16.32
C LYS A 100 -15.57 2.34 15.80
N ARG A 101 -16.67 1.65 16.10
CA ARG A 101 -16.91 0.28 15.60
C ARG A 101 -17.01 0.25 14.07
N LEU A 102 -17.44 1.35 13.46
CA LEU A 102 -17.50 1.49 11.99
C LEU A 102 -16.10 1.64 11.37
N ILE A 103 -15.13 2.20 12.11
CA ILE A 103 -13.73 2.24 11.69
C ILE A 103 -13.15 0.83 11.71
N ASP A 104 -13.40 0.07 12.78
CA ASP A 104 -12.95 -1.33 12.89
C ASP A 104 -13.59 -2.21 11.80
N ALA A 105 -14.89 -2.06 11.57
CA ALA A 105 -15.58 -2.78 10.49
C ALA A 105 -15.03 -2.40 9.10
N HIS A 106 -14.70 -1.13 8.88
CA HIS A 106 -14.04 -0.70 7.64
C HIS A 106 -12.66 -1.35 7.48
N ASN A 107 -11.84 -1.36 8.53
CA ASN A 107 -10.53 -2.01 8.53
C ASN A 107 -10.62 -3.50 8.21
N GLN A 108 -11.56 -4.22 8.85
CA GLN A 108 -11.79 -5.64 8.59
C GLN A 108 -12.23 -5.91 7.15
N ALA A 109 -13.09 -5.05 6.58
CA ALA A 109 -13.51 -5.17 5.19
C ALA A 109 -12.35 -4.93 4.21
N VAL A 110 -11.48 -3.96 4.50
CA VAL A 110 -10.26 -3.70 3.72
C VAL A 110 -9.31 -4.89 3.81
N ASP A 111 -9.06 -5.42 5.01
CA ASP A 111 -8.19 -6.58 5.20
C ASP A 111 -8.68 -7.80 4.41
N PHE A 112 -10.00 -8.05 4.41
CA PHE A 112 -10.58 -9.12 3.62
C PHE A 112 -10.41 -8.90 2.11
N ALA A 113 -10.67 -7.69 1.62
CA ALA A 113 -10.53 -7.36 0.21
C ALA A 113 -9.07 -7.47 -0.27
N VAL A 114 -8.11 -6.96 0.52
CA VAL A 114 -6.68 -7.03 0.22
C VAL A 114 -6.17 -8.47 0.13
N ARG A 115 -6.69 -9.40 0.94
CA ARG A 115 -6.37 -10.84 0.80
C ARG A 115 -6.79 -11.40 -0.56
N GLN A 116 -7.92 -10.96 -1.11
CA GLN A 116 -8.36 -11.37 -2.44
C GLN A 116 -7.50 -10.73 -3.54
N VAL A 117 -7.09 -9.47 -3.36
CA VAL A 117 -6.12 -8.82 -4.26
C VAL A 117 -4.79 -9.58 -4.27
N GLU A 118 -4.29 -10.00 -3.11
CA GLU A 118 -3.06 -10.79 -3.00
C GLU A 118 -3.15 -12.13 -3.74
N ALA A 119 -4.32 -12.79 -3.74
CA ALA A 119 -4.51 -14.04 -4.49
C ALA A 119 -4.38 -13.87 -6.02
N LEU A 120 -4.47 -12.63 -6.52
CA LEU A 120 -4.27 -12.28 -7.92
C LEU A 120 -2.85 -11.80 -8.22
N ALA A 121 -1.95 -11.78 -7.22
CA ALA A 121 -0.57 -11.40 -7.43
C ALA A 121 0.09 -12.41 -8.38
N SER A 122 0.60 -11.89 -9.49
CA SER A 122 1.27 -12.66 -10.54
C SER A 122 2.50 -11.90 -11.03
N THR A 123 3.50 -12.60 -11.55
CA THR A 123 4.69 -11.99 -12.15
C THR A 123 4.96 -12.54 -13.54
N ARG A 124 5.82 -11.87 -14.31
CA ARG A 124 6.25 -12.38 -15.61
C ARG A 124 7.50 -13.24 -15.46
N VAL A 125 7.45 -14.43 -16.04
CA VAL A 125 8.59 -15.34 -16.15
C VAL A 125 8.86 -15.56 -17.64
N MET A 126 10.14 -15.76 -17.98
CA MET A 126 10.53 -16.11 -19.34
C MET A 126 11.06 -17.55 -19.34
N THR A 127 10.40 -18.41 -20.13
CA THR A 127 10.75 -19.82 -20.30
C THR A 127 11.01 -20.04 -21.79
N ASP A 128 12.19 -20.54 -22.15
CA ASP A 128 12.59 -20.81 -23.55
C ASP A 128 12.40 -19.62 -24.51
N GLY A 129 12.67 -18.40 -24.02
CA GLY A 129 12.55 -17.15 -24.79
C GLY A 129 11.11 -16.64 -24.95
N GLN A 130 10.11 -17.32 -24.39
CA GLN A 130 8.71 -16.89 -24.38
C GLN A 130 8.35 -16.32 -23.01
N SER A 131 7.73 -15.14 -22.98
CA SER A 131 7.24 -14.55 -21.74
C SER A 131 5.84 -15.06 -21.40
N GLU A 132 5.64 -15.51 -20.18
CA GLU A 132 4.36 -15.89 -19.61
C GLU A 132 4.11 -15.20 -18.27
N THR A 133 2.86 -15.20 -17.81
CA THR A 133 2.46 -14.70 -16.50
C THR A 133 2.15 -15.89 -15.61
N VAL A 134 2.80 -15.95 -14.44
CA VAL A 134 2.62 -16.99 -13.42
C VAL A 134 2.15 -16.40 -12.10
#